data_AF-A0A918QFC0-F1
#
_entry.id   AF-A0A918QFC0-F1
#
_cell.length_a   1.000
_cell.length_b   1.000
_cell.length_c   1.000
_cell.angle_alpha   90.00
_cell.angle_beta   90.00
_cell.angle_gamma   90.00
#
_symmetry.space_group_name_H-M   'P 1'
#
loop_
_entity.id
_entity.type
_entity.pdbx_description
1 polymer ?
#
loop_
_entity_poly.entity_id
_entity_poly.type
_entity_poly.pdbx_seq_one_letter_code
_entity_poly.pdbx_strand_id
1 'polypeptide(L)'
;MGIVPDWAFAASAKAFEPWLEPTDAELDAIELEMPAVMADVDLLDTQIAVLDRPFGELDAKRIRRARRRVFAALLTLANPTTAAPAQMPEVGA
;
A
#
# COMPACT_ATOMS: atom_id res chain seq x y z
N MET A 1 16.31 25.68 -11.20
CA MET A 1 16.90 24.34 -11.03
C MET A 1 15.80 23.42 -10.52
N GLY A 2 14.89 22.99 -11.40
CA GLY A 2 13.74 22.17 -11.03
C GLY A 2 14.13 20.70 -10.99
N ILE A 3 14.06 20.07 -9.82
CA ILE A 3 14.16 18.62 -9.69
C ILE A 3 12.81 18.09 -10.14
N VAL A 4 12.71 17.65 -11.39
CA VAL A 4 11.68 16.68 -11.77
C VAL A 4 12.10 15.39 -11.05
N PRO A 5 11.31 14.83 -10.12
CA PRO A 5 11.70 13.62 -9.43
C PRO A 5 11.80 12.48 -10.44
N ASP A 6 12.86 11.67 -10.33
CA ASP A 6 13.02 10.39 -11.00
C ASP A 6 12.07 9.36 -10.37
N TRP A 7 10.76 9.58 -10.49
CA TRP A 7 9.75 8.58 -10.17
C TRP A 7 9.75 7.47 -11.23
N ALA A 8 10.90 7.13 -11.81
CA ALA A 8 11.07 5.91 -12.58
C ALA A 8 10.69 4.73 -11.68
N PHE A 9 9.42 4.36 -11.75
CA PHE A 9 8.93 3.05 -11.37
C PHE A 9 9.83 2.09 -12.11
N ALA A 10 10.79 1.50 -11.41
CA ALA A 10 11.59 0.41 -11.95
C ALA A 10 10.57 -0.63 -12.42
N ALA A 11 10.41 -0.73 -13.74
CA ALA A 11 9.29 -1.40 -14.36
C ALA A 11 9.29 -2.88 -13.96
N SER A 12 8.29 -3.28 -13.19
CA SER A 12 7.97 -4.68 -12.96
C SER A 12 6.56 -5.02 -13.46
N ALA A 13 6.20 -4.50 -14.63
CA ALA A 13 5.00 -4.89 -15.35
C ALA A 13 5.39 -5.44 -16.73
N LYS A 14 5.20 -6.74 -16.95
CA LYS A 14 5.30 -7.37 -18.27
C LYS A 14 4.03 -7.07 -19.09
N ALA A 15 3.78 -5.80 -19.39
CA ALA A 15 2.84 -5.42 -20.44
C ALA A 15 3.31 -4.11 -21.08
N PHE A 16 4.07 -4.22 -22.16
CA PHE A 16 4.61 -3.06 -22.90
C PHE A 16 4.15 -3.02 -24.35
N GLU A 17 3.06 -3.72 -24.68
CA GLU A 17 2.36 -3.51 -25.94
C GLU A 17 1.09 -2.69 -25.63
N PRO A 18 0.84 -1.53 -26.28
CA PRO A 18 -0.30 -0.65 -26.00
C PRO A 18 -1.70 -1.29 -26.09
N TRP A 19 -1.79 -2.49 -26.66
CA TRP A 19 -3.01 -3.27 -26.84
C TRP A 19 -3.10 -4.49 -25.92
N LEU A 20 -2.11 -4.73 -25.05
CA LEU A 20 -2.16 -5.81 -24.07
C LEU A 20 -2.87 -5.30 -22.81
N GLU A 21 -4.12 -5.72 -22.65
CA GLU A 21 -4.87 -5.48 -21.41
C GLU A 21 -4.30 -6.31 -20.26
N PRO A 22 -4.35 -5.81 -19.01
CA PRO A 22 -4.03 -6.60 -17.84
C PRO A 22 -4.88 -7.86 -17.78
N THR A 23 -4.29 -8.96 -17.36
CA THR A 23 -5.02 -10.19 -17.05
C THR A 23 -5.87 -10.01 -15.79
N ASP A 24 -6.93 -10.80 -15.63
CA ASP A 24 -7.75 -10.79 -14.41
C ASP A 24 -6.91 -10.98 -13.14
N ALA A 25 -5.88 -11.84 -13.20
CA ALA A 25 -4.97 -12.08 -12.08
C ALA A 25 -4.10 -10.86 -11.73
N GLU A 26 -3.71 -10.06 -12.73
CA GLU A 26 -3.00 -8.79 -12.51
C GLU A 26 -3.94 -7.73 -11.95
N LEU A 27 -5.21 -7.69 -12.39
CA LEU A 27 -6.23 -6.81 -11.83
C LEU A 27 -6.54 -7.16 -10.36
N ASP A 28 -6.67 -8.45 -10.07
CA ASP A 28 -6.85 -8.94 -8.69
C ASP A 28 -5.65 -8.56 -7.81
N ALA A 29 -4.43 -8.65 -8.34
CA ALA A 29 -3.24 -8.22 -7.60
C ALA A 29 -3.26 -6.73 -7.25
N ILE A 30 -3.73 -5.86 -8.16
CA ILE A 30 -3.90 -4.42 -7.89
C ILE A 30 -4.93 -4.21 -6.78
N GLU A 31 -6.05 -4.92 -6.80
CA GLU A 31 -7.07 -4.79 -5.76
C GLU A 31 -6.57 -5.22 -4.38
N LEU A 32 -5.68 -6.21 -4.32
CA LEU A 32 -5.00 -6.60 -3.06
C LEU A 32 -4.08 -5.48 -2.51
N GLU A 33 -3.55 -4.61 -3.36
CA GLU A 33 -2.69 -3.48 -2.97
C GLU A 33 -3.49 -2.28 -2.42
N MET A 34 -4.77 -2.14 -2.80
CA MET A 34 -5.61 -0.98 -2.45
C MET A 34 -5.62 -0.61 -0.96
N PRO A 35 -5.67 -1.56 0.00
CA PRO A 35 -5.60 -1.22 1.42
C PRO A 35 -4.29 -0.53 1.83
N ALA A 36 -3.15 -0.90 1.23
CA ALA A 36 -1.86 -0.26 1.50
C ALA A 36 -1.79 1.14 0.89
N VAL A 37 -2.28 1.29 -0.35
CA VAL A 37 -2.39 2.60 -1.03
C VAL A 37 -3.28 3.54 -0.22
N MET A 38 -4.42 3.07 0.28
CA MET A 38 -5.31 3.89 1.09
C MET A 38 -4.70 4.30 2.43
N ALA A 39 -3.89 3.44 3.06
CA ALA A 39 -3.17 3.80 4.27
C ALA A 39 -2.11 4.89 4.01
N ASP A 40 -1.48 4.89 2.83
CA ASP A 40 -0.56 5.94 2.40
C ASP A 40 -1.29 7.27 2.13
N VAL A 41 -2.45 7.22 1.48
CA VAL A 41 -3.31 8.41 1.29
C VAL A 41 -3.70 9.02 2.64
N ASP A 42 -4.15 8.20 3.60
CA ASP A 42 -4.47 8.65 4.97
C ASP A 42 -3.28 9.34 5.66
N LEU A 43 -2.06 8.85 5.43
CA LEU A 43 -0.83 9.46 5.94
C LEU A 43 -0.57 10.81 5.27
N LEU A 44 -0.71 10.89 3.94
CA LEU A 44 -0.56 12.14 3.20
C LEU A 44 -1.60 13.17 3.63
N ASP A 45 -2.86 12.79 3.79
CA ASP A 45 -3.91 13.67 4.30
C ASP A 45 -3.58 14.19 5.71
N THR A 46 -3.05 13.32 6.57
CA THR A 46 -2.61 13.73 7.91
C THR A 46 -1.44 14.72 7.85
N GLN A 47 -0.52 14.56 6.90
CA GLN A 47 0.61 15.46 6.70
C GLN A 47 0.18 16.79 6.08
N ILE A 48 -0.69 16.76 5.08
CA ILE A 48 -1.23 17.95 4.41
C ILE A 48 -2.01 18.80 5.42
N ALA A 49 -2.84 18.17 6.25
CA ALA A 49 -3.66 18.87 7.24
C ALA A 49 -2.87 19.66 8.30
N VAL A 50 -1.55 19.43 8.44
CA VAL A 50 -0.70 20.15 9.40
C VAL A 50 0.15 21.25 8.75
N LEU A 51 0.17 21.34 7.41
CA LEU A 51 1.00 22.33 6.70
C LEU A 51 0.51 23.78 6.92
N ASP A 52 -0.79 23.97 7.10
CA ASP A 52 -1.40 25.31 7.21
C ASP A 52 -1.42 25.88 8.65
N ARG A 53 -0.75 25.23 9.60
CA ARG A 53 -0.74 25.67 11.01
C ARG A 53 0.58 25.38 11.73
N PRO A 54 0.84 26.04 12.89
CA PRO A 54 1.93 25.65 13.77
C PRO A 54 1.82 24.19 14.20
N PHE A 55 2.92 23.44 14.05
CA PHE A 55 2.97 22.02 14.35
C PHE A 55 2.98 21.74 15.86
N GLY A 56 2.12 20.83 16.33
CA GLY A 56 2.02 20.46 17.75
C GLY A 56 2.31 18.99 18.07
N GLU A 57 2.34 18.66 19.36
CA GLU A 57 2.61 17.28 19.82
C GLU A 57 1.50 16.29 19.39
N LEU A 58 0.25 16.76 19.33
CA LEU A 58 -0.88 15.96 18.85
C LEU A 58 -0.73 15.62 17.36
N ASP A 59 -0.22 16.54 16.56
CA ASP A 59 0.06 16.31 15.13
C ASP A 59 1.13 15.23 14.96
N ALA A 60 2.20 15.30 15.75
CA ALA A 60 3.24 14.26 15.77
C ALA A 60 2.67 12.89 16.14
N LYS A 61 1.74 12.81 17.11
CA LYS A 61 1.06 11.56 17.49
C LYS A 61 0.18 11.03 16.35
N ARG A 62 -0.56 11.90 15.67
CA ARG A 62 -1.42 11.54 14.52
C ARG A 62 -0.59 10.98 13.37
N ILE A 63 0.50 11.66 12.98
CA ILE A 63 1.42 11.21 11.93
C ILE A 63 2.03 9.86 12.30
N ARG A 64 2.49 9.66 13.55
CA ARG A 64 3.01 8.35 13.99
C ARG A 64 1.98 7.25 13.90
N ARG A 65 0.70 7.52 14.23
CA ARG A 65 -0.37 6.55 14.11
C ARG A 65 -0.64 6.20 12.64
N ALA A 66 -0.72 7.19 11.75
CA ALA A 66 -0.92 6.97 10.33
C ALA A 66 0.23 6.15 9.71
N ARG A 67 1.49 6.49 10.01
CA ARG A 67 2.67 5.69 9.59
C ARG A 67 2.61 4.23 10.06
N ARG A 68 2.13 3.98 11.28
CA ARG A 68 1.94 2.60 11.77
C ARG A 68 0.86 1.84 11.00
N ARG A 69 -0.18 2.51 10.50
CA ARG A 69 -1.19 1.87 9.65
C ARG A 69 -0.62 1.49 8.29
N VAL A 70 0.17 2.37 7.67
CA VAL A 70 0.91 2.08 6.44
C VAL A 70 1.75 0.82 6.60
N PHE A 71 2.60 0.77 7.63
CA PHE A 71 3.44 -0.41 7.87
C PHE A 71 2.62 -1.67 8.12
N ALA A 72 1.50 -1.58 8.84
CA ALA A 72 0.63 -2.73 9.06
C ALA A 72 0.02 -3.25 7.73
N ALA A 73 -0.46 -2.36 6.87
CA ALA A 73 -1.02 -2.73 5.57
C ALA A 73 0.03 -3.34 4.64
N LEU A 74 1.25 -2.76 4.59
CA LEU A 74 2.37 -3.33 3.83
C LEU A 74 2.78 -4.71 4.35
N LEU A 75 2.77 -4.93 5.67
CA LEU A 75 3.07 -6.23 6.26
C LEU A 75 2.02 -7.28 5.88
N THR A 76 0.74 -6.91 5.85
CA THR A 76 -0.35 -7.78 5.41
C THR A 76 -0.22 -8.13 3.93
N LEU A 77 0.05 -7.14 3.08
CA LEU A 77 0.26 -7.35 1.64
C LEU A 77 1.46 -8.26 1.35
N ALA A 78 2.58 -8.05 2.04
CA ALA A 78 3.80 -8.85 1.86
C ALA A 78 3.69 -10.28 2.41
N ASN A 79 2.78 -10.53 3.36
CA ASN A 79 2.61 -11.83 4.03
C ASN A 79 1.15 -12.33 3.96
N PRO A 80 0.64 -12.73 2.79
CA PRO A 80 -0.75 -13.15 2.63
C PRO A 80 -1.13 -14.38 3.47
N THR A 81 -0.17 -15.23 3.86
CA THR A 81 -0.41 -16.44 4.68
C THR A 81 -0.89 -16.13 6.11
N THR A 82 -0.72 -14.90 6.61
CA THR A 82 -1.20 -14.53 7.96
C THR A 82 -2.73 -14.37 8.04
N ALA A 83 -3.44 -14.43 6.90
CA ALA A 83 -4.90 -14.27 6.84
C ALA A 83 -5.72 -15.58 6.74
N ALA A 84 -5.09 -16.75 6.57
CA ALA A 84 -5.82 -18.02 6.47
C ALA A 84 -5.75 -18.80 7.79
N PRO A 85 -6.88 -19.18 8.44
CA PRO A 85 -6.84 -20.25 9.41
C PRO A 85 -6.39 -21.52 8.68
N ALA A 86 -5.34 -22.15 9.20
CA ALA A 86 -4.80 -23.39 8.67
C ALA A 86 -5.94 -24.40 8.43
N GLN A 87 -6.28 -24.65 7.18
CA GLN A 87 -7.03 -25.85 6.83
C GLN A 87 -6.09 -27.02 7.08
N MET A 88 -6.31 -27.69 8.22
CA MET A 88 -5.78 -29.03 8.45
C MET A 88 -6.27 -29.93 7.31
N PRO A 89 -5.38 -30.65 6.60
CA PRO A 89 -5.85 -31.68 5.70
C PRO A 89 -6.46 -32.79 6.57
N GLU A 90 -7.78 -32.94 6.52
CA GLU A 90 -8.45 -34.16 6.98
C GLU A 90 -7.98 -35.31 6.08
N VAL A 91 -6.95 -36.02 6.55
CA VAL A 91 -6.56 -37.31 5.98
C VAL A 91 -7.48 -38.35 6.61
N GLY A 92 -8.57 -38.65 5.90
CA GLY A 92 -9.51 -39.72 6.22
C GLY A 92 -9.42 -40.87 5.21
N ALA A 93 -9.42 -42.09 5.77
CA ALA A 93 -9.46 -43.44 5.18
C ALA A 93 -8.13 -44.07 4.74
#